data_AF-T0SZA0-F1
#
_entry.id   AF-T0SZA0-F1
#
_cell.length_a   1.000
_cell.length_b   1.000
_cell.length_c   1.000
_cell.angle_alpha   90.00
_cell.angle_beta   90.00
_cell.angle_gamma   90.00
#
_symmetry.space_group_name_H-M   'P 1'
#
loop_
_entity.id
_entity.type
_entity.pdbx_description
1 polymer ?
#
loop_
_entity_poly.entity_id
_entity_poly.type
_entity_poly.pdbx_seq_one_letter_code
_entity_poly.pdbx_strand_id
1 'polypeptide(L)'
;MVQRLIVLLICKLYESSLFKDLYVLPFPGDESISFGCALHEYYKVHKFKIFPRSKQHGYFGDKLNSPTDNEIEKIFTGYNIKKEKDIAASAAATIAMGHTIAWFQGRSESGPRSLGNRSILAPLNKVGVKDYLNSHIKFEKTFALWCIIYP
;
A
#
# COMPACT_ATOMS: atom_id res chain seq x y z
N MET A 1 -8.02 1.29 15.41
CA MET A 1 -9.40 0.80 15.67
C MET A 1 -10.36 1.18 14.54
N VAL A 2 -10.48 2.46 14.18
CA VAL A 2 -11.41 2.98 13.15
C VAL A 2 -11.25 2.32 11.78
N GLN A 3 -10.03 2.22 11.25
CA GLN A 3 -9.80 1.62 9.91
C GLN A 3 -10.23 0.15 9.79
N ARG A 4 -10.18 -0.61 10.90
CA ARG A 4 -10.61 -2.02 10.89
C ARG A 4 -12.14 -2.11 10.76
N LEU A 5 -12.87 -1.21 11.42
CA LEU A 5 -14.32 -1.13 11.30
C LEU A 5 -14.75 -0.73 9.90
N ILE A 6 -14.04 0.21 9.26
CA ILE A 6 -14.32 0.62 7.88
C ILE A 6 -14.21 -0.57 6.92
N VAL A 7 -13.13 -1.36 7.01
CA VAL A 7 -12.97 -2.55 6.16
C VAL A 7 -14.10 -3.56 6.37
N LEU A 8 -14.46 -3.86 7.62
CA LEU A 8 -15.56 -4.80 7.92
C LEU A 8 -16.91 -4.31 7.40
N LEU A 9 -17.19 -3.00 7.51
CA LEU A 9 -18.40 -2.38 6.97
C LEU A 9 -18.44 -2.52 5.45
N ILE A 10 -17.33 -2.22 4.76
CA ILE A 10 -17.22 -2.35 3.31
C ILE A 10 -17.47 -3.80 2.87
N CYS A 11 -16.89 -4.79 3.56
CA CYS A 11 -17.15 -6.21 3.28
C CYS A 11 -18.64 -6.54 3.39
N LYS A 12 -19.31 -6.10 4.46
CA LYS A 12 -20.75 -6.32 4.62
C LYS A 12 -21.58 -5.65 3.53
N LEU A 13 -21.21 -4.42 3.12
CA LEU A 13 -21.89 -3.73 2.03
C LEU A 13 -21.72 -4.48 0.71
N TYR A 14 -20.52 -5.01 0.45
CA TYR A 14 -20.26 -5.84 -0.72
C TYR A 14 -21.10 -7.13 -0.71
N GLU A 15 -21.11 -7.86 0.40
CA GLU A 15 -21.90 -9.09 0.58
C GLU A 15 -23.41 -8.86 0.46
N SER A 16 -23.90 -7.70 0.92
CA SER A 16 -25.32 -7.37 0.93
C SER A 16 -25.95 -7.29 -0.47
N SER A 17 -25.14 -7.16 -1.53
CA SER A 17 -25.61 -6.96 -2.91
C SER A 17 -26.60 -5.80 -3.09
N LEU A 18 -26.64 -4.84 -2.15
CA LEU A 18 -27.52 -3.68 -2.20
C LEU A 18 -27.18 -2.72 -3.35
N PHE A 19 -25.93 -2.76 -3.83
CA PHE A 19 -25.43 -1.89 -4.87
C PHE A 19 -24.90 -2.72 -6.04
N LYS A 20 -25.24 -2.31 -7.26
CA LYS A 20 -24.71 -2.92 -8.49
C LYS A 20 -23.20 -2.73 -8.62
N ASP A 21 -22.71 -1.56 -8.21
CA ASP A 21 -21.30 -1.19 -8.26
C ASP A 21 -20.93 -0.50 -6.94
N LEU A 22 -19.85 -0.96 -6.32
CA LEU A 22 -19.28 -0.36 -5.12
C LEU A 22 -17.88 0.15 -5.43
N TYR A 23 -17.64 1.43 -5.16
CA TYR A 23 -16.32 2.04 -5.22
C TYR A 23 -15.97 2.62 -3.86
N VAL A 24 -14.80 2.25 -3.34
CA VAL A 24 -14.26 2.76 -2.08
C VAL A 24 -12.89 3.34 -2.36
N LEU A 25 -12.65 4.56 -1.87
CA LEU A 25 -11.33 5.16 -1.92
C LEU A 25 -10.32 4.32 -1.10
N PRO A 26 -9.05 4.26 -1.52
CA PRO A 26 -8.02 3.53 -0.78
C PRO A 26 -7.72 4.14 0.61
N PHE A 27 -8.13 5.38 0.85
CA PHE A 27 -7.95 6.13 2.09
C PHE A 27 -9.30 6.69 2.59
N PRO A 28 -10.26 5.84 3.00
CA PRO A 28 -11.64 6.27 3.28
C PRO A 28 -11.82 6.94 4.66
N GLY A 29 -10.73 7.42 5.28
CA GLY A 29 -10.79 8.19 6.53
C GLY A 29 -10.86 9.71 6.31
N ASP A 30 -10.62 10.47 7.38
CA ASP A 30 -10.63 11.94 7.37
C ASP A 30 -9.64 12.53 6.36
N GLU A 31 -8.58 11.79 6.03
CA GLU A 31 -7.62 12.15 4.99
C GLU A 31 -8.26 12.33 3.59
N SER A 32 -9.46 11.78 3.36
CA SER A 32 -10.22 11.95 2.11
C SER A 32 -11.11 13.19 2.07
N ILE A 33 -11.27 13.94 3.17
CA ILE A 33 -12.17 15.10 3.21
C ILE A 33 -11.73 16.17 2.21
N SER A 34 -10.43 16.45 2.14
CA SER A 34 -9.87 17.42 1.18
C SER A 34 -10.15 17.01 -0.27
N PHE A 35 -10.07 15.71 -0.57
CA PHE A 35 -10.41 15.14 -1.86
C PHE A 35 -11.90 15.32 -2.18
N GLY A 36 -12.78 15.07 -1.19
CA GLY A 36 -14.22 15.31 -1.31
C GLY A 36 -14.56 16.78 -1.57
N CYS A 37 -13.93 17.72 -0.85
CA CYS A 37 -14.09 19.16 -1.07
C CYS A 37 -13.66 19.58 -2.48
N ALA A 38 -12.53 19.08 -2.95
CA ALA A 38 -12.04 19.36 -4.30
C ALA A 38 -13.00 18.81 -5.38
N LEU A 39 -13.50 17.58 -5.20
CA LEU A 39 -14.50 17.01 -6.12
C LEU A 39 -15.83 17.77 -6.09
N HIS A 40 -16.26 18.23 -4.92
CA HIS A 40 -17.48 19.04 -4.79
C HIS A 40 -17.37 20.32 -5.62
N GLU A 41 -16.26 21.04 -5.52
CA GLU A 41 -16.04 22.26 -6.32
C GLU A 41 -15.92 21.93 -7.82
N TYR A 42 -15.20 20.86 -8.16
CA TYR A 42 -15.05 20.42 -9.55
C TYR A 42 -16.41 20.13 -10.22
N TYR A 43 -17.32 19.46 -9.52
CA TYR A 43 -18.63 19.09 -10.06
C TYR A 43 -19.70 20.18 -10.00
N LYS A 44 -19.40 21.37 -9.43
CA LYS A 44 -20.27 22.54 -9.63
C LYS A 44 -20.29 23.01 -11.08
N VAL A 45 -19.17 22.85 -11.78
CA VAL A 45 -18.99 23.34 -13.17
C VAL A 45 -18.83 22.20 -14.19
N HIS A 46 -18.64 20.96 -13.74
CA HIS A 46 -18.55 19.77 -14.60
C HIS A 46 -19.71 18.82 -14.32
N LYS A 47 -20.23 18.17 -15.37
CA LYS A 47 -21.19 17.07 -15.20
C LYS A 47 -20.52 15.87 -14.54
N PHE A 48 -21.24 15.19 -13.66
CA PHE A 48 -20.78 13.94 -13.09
C PHE A 48 -20.46 12.92 -14.21
N LYS A 49 -19.29 12.33 -14.11
CA LYS A 49 -18.84 11.23 -14.96
C LYS A 49 -18.13 10.22 -14.09
N ILE A 50 -18.50 8.95 -14.23
CA ILE A 50 -17.84 7.85 -13.55
C ILE A 50 -16.36 7.87 -13.93
N PHE A 51 -15.48 7.95 -12.93
CA PHE A 51 -14.05 7.80 -13.15
C PHE A 51 -13.75 6.39 -13.68
N PRO A 52 -12.98 6.26 -14.78
CA PRO A 52 -12.57 4.94 -15.27
C PRO A 52 -11.83 4.19 -14.16
N ARG A 53 -12.17 2.89 -13.97
CA ARG A 53 -11.50 2.04 -12.96
C ARG A 53 -9.98 2.01 -13.13
N SER A 54 -9.48 2.07 -14.37
CA SER A 54 -8.04 2.14 -14.67
C SER A 54 -7.32 3.38 -14.15
N LYS A 55 -8.04 4.45 -13.83
CA LYS A 55 -7.49 5.69 -13.26
C LYS A 55 -7.70 5.82 -11.75
N GLN A 56 -8.38 4.84 -11.14
CA GLN A 56 -8.62 4.82 -9.71
C GLN A 56 -7.42 4.18 -9.01
N HIS A 57 -6.57 5.00 -8.38
CA HIS A 57 -5.40 4.50 -7.65
C HIS A 57 -5.14 5.33 -6.39
N GLY A 58 -4.39 4.76 -5.43
CA GLY A 58 -4.02 5.43 -4.19
C GLY A 58 -2.69 6.19 -4.24
N TYR A 59 -1.94 6.16 -5.34
CA TYR A 59 -0.55 6.64 -5.38
C TYR A 59 -0.44 8.15 -5.69
N PHE A 60 -0.84 9.00 -4.75
CA PHE A 60 -0.77 10.46 -4.90
C PHE A 60 0.45 11.12 -4.23
N GLY A 61 1.31 10.36 -3.55
CA GLY A 61 2.54 10.88 -2.94
C GLY A 61 3.45 11.61 -3.92
N ASP A 62 4.32 12.50 -3.44
CA ASP A 62 5.21 13.25 -4.32
C ASP A 62 6.15 12.32 -5.12
N LYS A 63 6.34 12.62 -6.40
CA LYS A 63 7.32 11.94 -7.24
C LYS A 63 8.75 12.30 -6.83
N LEU A 64 8.96 13.52 -6.34
CA LEU A 64 10.27 14.06 -5.96
C LEU A 64 10.82 13.44 -4.66
N ASN A 65 9.99 12.72 -3.91
CA ASN A 65 10.40 12.03 -2.68
C ASN A 65 11.08 10.67 -2.91
N SER A 66 11.44 10.34 -4.16
CA SER A 66 12.20 9.12 -4.46
C SER A 66 13.70 9.47 -4.42
N PRO A 67 14.52 8.79 -3.61
CA PRO A 67 15.94 9.07 -3.53
C PRO A 67 16.63 8.74 -4.86
N THR A 68 17.62 9.53 -5.23
CA THR A 68 18.49 9.30 -6.37
C THR A 68 19.49 8.18 -6.07
N ASP A 69 20.03 7.54 -7.12
CA ASP A 69 21.05 6.50 -6.99
C ASP A 69 22.24 6.97 -6.13
N ASN A 70 22.68 8.23 -6.30
CA ASN A 70 23.77 8.81 -5.52
C ASN A 70 23.43 8.94 -4.02
N GLU A 71 22.19 9.31 -3.70
CA GLU A 71 21.73 9.37 -2.30
C GLU A 71 21.66 7.98 -1.67
N ILE A 72 21.17 6.99 -2.44
CA ILE A 72 21.13 5.59 -2.00
C ILE A 72 22.55 5.07 -1.76
N GLU A 73 23.45 5.23 -2.71
CA GLU A 73 24.84 4.77 -2.61
C GLU A 73 25.57 5.42 -1.43
N LYS A 74 25.32 6.71 -1.18
CA LYS A 74 25.86 7.42 -0.02
C LYS A 74 25.31 6.89 1.31
N ILE A 75 24.00 6.68 1.41
CA ILE A 75 23.35 6.20 2.64
C ILE A 75 23.77 4.76 2.96
N PHE A 76 23.84 3.91 1.94
CA PHE A 76 24.18 2.49 2.08
C PHE A 76 25.68 2.22 1.85
N THR A 77 26.53 3.20 2.15
CA THR A 77 28.00 3.02 2.11
C THR A 77 28.41 1.84 2.99
N GLY A 78 29.17 0.90 2.42
CA GLY A 78 29.59 -0.33 3.11
C GLY A 78 28.65 -1.53 2.93
N TYR A 79 27.50 -1.35 2.27
CA TYR A 79 26.65 -2.46 1.82
C TYR A 79 26.92 -2.80 0.35
N ASN A 80 26.70 -4.07 -0.02
CA ASN A 80 26.77 -4.50 -1.41
C ASN A 80 25.46 -4.14 -2.13
N ILE A 81 25.47 -3.03 -2.87
CA ILE A 81 24.33 -2.58 -3.66
C ILE A 81 24.38 -3.25 -5.02
N LYS A 82 23.33 -4.00 -5.36
CA LYS A 82 23.18 -4.65 -6.67
C LYS A 82 22.06 -3.99 -7.46
N LYS A 83 22.35 -3.65 -8.72
CA LYS A 83 21.35 -3.21 -9.69
C LYS A 83 20.89 -4.42 -10.51
N GLU A 84 19.68 -4.87 -10.22
CA GLU A 84 19.04 -5.99 -10.92
C GLU A 84 18.29 -5.49 -12.16
N LYS A 85 18.32 -6.26 -13.26
CA LYS A 85 17.51 -5.94 -14.45
C LYS A 85 16.02 -6.13 -14.19
N ASP A 86 15.69 -7.18 -13.44
CA ASP A 86 14.33 -7.47 -12.99
C ASP A 86 14.30 -7.61 -11.46
N ILE A 87 14.12 -6.46 -10.81
CA ILE A 87 14.08 -6.39 -9.35
C ILE A 87 12.87 -7.13 -8.75
N ALA A 88 11.77 -7.24 -9.50
CA ALA A 88 10.58 -7.95 -9.05
C ALA A 88 10.82 -9.46 -9.01
N ALA A 89 11.44 -10.03 -10.06
CA ALA A 89 11.82 -11.44 -10.08
C ALA A 89 12.82 -11.78 -8.96
N SER A 90 13.84 -10.94 -8.77
CA SER A 90 14.83 -11.13 -7.70
C SER A 90 14.18 -11.06 -6.31
N ALA A 91 13.30 -10.08 -6.07
CA ALA A 91 12.55 -9.99 -4.82
C ALA A 91 11.63 -11.19 -4.58
N ALA A 92 10.92 -11.66 -5.60
CA ALA A 92 10.08 -12.85 -5.50
C ALA A 92 10.90 -14.10 -5.11
N ALA A 93 12.07 -14.29 -5.73
CA ALA A 93 12.98 -15.38 -5.38
C ALA A 93 13.49 -15.26 -3.94
N THR A 94 13.88 -14.05 -3.51
CA THR A 94 14.30 -13.80 -2.12
C THR A 94 13.19 -14.11 -1.11
N ILE A 95 11.95 -13.69 -1.39
CA ILE A 95 10.79 -14.00 -0.54
C ILE A 95 10.53 -15.51 -0.53
N ALA A 96 10.59 -16.19 -1.67
CA ALA A 96 10.37 -17.63 -1.79
C ALA A 96 11.40 -18.45 -0.98
N MET A 97 12.63 -17.95 -0.85
CA MET A 97 13.66 -18.53 0.03
C MET A 97 13.41 -18.28 1.52
N GLY A 98 12.33 -17.59 1.89
CA GLY A 98 11.91 -17.40 3.28
C GLY A 98 12.41 -16.10 3.92
N HIS A 99 12.91 -15.15 3.12
CA HIS A 99 13.41 -13.86 3.59
C HIS A 99 12.31 -12.79 3.58
N THR A 100 12.38 -11.90 4.55
CA THR A 100 11.58 -10.66 4.57
C THR A 100 12.36 -9.55 3.89
N ILE A 101 11.70 -8.77 3.04
CA ILE A 101 12.32 -7.65 2.33
C ILE A 101 11.57 -6.35 2.59
N ALA A 102 12.30 -5.24 2.58
CA ALA A 102 11.72 -3.91 2.45
C ALA A 102 11.59 -3.58 0.96
N TRP A 103 10.44 -3.04 0.57
CA TRP A 103 10.09 -2.77 -0.82
C TRP A 103 9.69 -1.30 -0.98
N PHE A 104 10.46 -0.60 -1.82
CA PHE A 104 10.29 0.81 -2.09
C PHE A 104 10.29 1.04 -3.61
N GLN A 105 9.22 1.60 -4.14
CA GLN A 105 9.13 1.97 -5.55
C GLN A 105 8.09 3.06 -5.79
N GLY A 106 8.26 3.85 -6.85
CA GLY A 106 7.24 4.80 -7.32
C GLY A 106 6.74 5.80 -6.27
N ARG A 107 5.56 6.36 -6.54
CA ARG A 107 4.89 7.34 -5.66
C ARG A 107 4.35 6.66 -4.41
N SER A 108 4.47 7.31 -3.25
CA SER A 108 3.85 6.79 -2.03
C SER A 108 2.33 6.68 -2.17
N GLU A 109 1.79 5.66 -1.52
CA GLU A 109 0.36 5.48 -1.29
C GLU A 109 -0.19 6.61 -0.42
N SER A 110 -1.44 6.97 -0.69
CA SER A 110 -2.24 7.83 0.17
C SER A 110 -2.95 7.00 1.21
N GLY A 111 -2.91 7.49 2.44
CA GLY A 111 -3.53 6.88 3.57
C GLY A 111 -2.63 5.91 4.35
N PRO A 112 -3.21 5.16 5.27
CA PRO A 112 -2.51 4.46 6.34
C PRO A 112 -2.04 3.05 5.96
N ARG A 113 -2.36 2.58 4.75
CA ARG A 113 -2.06 1.22 4.30
C ARG A 113 -1.02 1.25 3.19
N SER A 114 -0.01 0.39 3.35
CA SER A 114 0.95 0.11 2.30
C SER A 114 0.32 -0.79 1.24
N LEU A 115 0.40 -0.40 -0.03
CA LEU A 115 -0.17 -1.08 -1.20
C LEU A 115 0.94 -1.40 -2.22
N GLY A 116 2.14 -1.75 -1.76
CA GLY A 116 3.23 -2.23 -2.61
C GLY A 116 4.24 -1.18 -3.09
N ASN A 117 4.16 0.08 -2.66
CA ASN A 117 5.17 1.11 -2.96
C ASN A 117 6.01 1.48 -1.73
N ARG A 118 5.47 1.36 -0.52
CA ARG A 118 6.21 1.52 0.74
C ARG A 118 5.86 0.36 1.68
N SER A 119 6.38 -0.83 1.38
CA SER A 119 5.89 -2.09 1.98
C SER A 119 7.01 -2.94 2.56
N ILE A 120 6.67 -3.76 3.56
CA ILE A 120 7.52 -4.87 4.02
C ILE A 120 6.85 -6.15 3.54
N LEU A 121 7.56 -6.92 2.72
CA LEU A 121 7.06 -8.14 2.09
C LEU A 121 7.72 -9.35 2.74
N ALA A 122 6.92 -10.39 3.00
CA ALA A 122 7.37 -11.57 3.73
C ALA A 122 6.71 -12.85 3.16
N PRO A 123 7.36 -14.01 3.31
CA PRO A 123 6.82 -15.29 2.86
C PRO A 123 5.54 -15.67 3.61
N LEU A 124 4.49 -16.07 2.86
CA LEU A 124 3.23 -16.54 3.45
C LEU A 124 3.34 -17.97 4.00
N ASN A 125 4.25 -18.77 3.48
CA ASN A 125 4.40 -20.19 3.79
C ASN A 125 5.27 -20.47 5.03
N LYS A 126 5.79 -19.42 5.69
CA LYS A 126 6.65 -19.57 6.87
C LYS A 126 5.84 -19.49 8.16
N VAL A 127 5.80 -20.60 8.89
CA VAL A 127 5.18 -20.66 10.22
C VAL A 127 5.82 -19.63 11.13
N GLY A 128 5.01 -18.87 11.86
CA GLY A 128 5.48 -17.82 12.77
C GLY A 128 5.94 -16.53 12.11
N VAL A 129 5.79 -16.37 10.78
CA VAL A 129 6.18 -15.12 10.08
C VAL A 129 5.50 -13.89 10.67
N LYS A 130 4.23 -13.99 11.03
CA LYS A 130 3.47 -12.89 11.64
C LYS A 130 4.07 -12.45 12.98
N ASP A 131 4.43 -13.42 13.82
CA ASP A 131 4.99 -13.15 15.14
C ASP A 131 6.40 -12.56 15.01
N TYR A 132 7.21 -13.08 14.07
CA TYR A 132 8.50 -12.52 13.71
C TYR A 132 8.37 -11.05 13.28
N LEU A 133 7.47 -10.75 12.34
CA LEU A 133 7.27 -9.37 11.85
C LEU A 133 6.81 -8.42 12.98
N ASN A 134 5.90 -8.86 13.84
CA ASN A 134 5.39 -8.03 14.93
C ASN A 134 6.46 -7.76 16.00
N SER A 135 7.26 -8.77 16.34
CA SER A 135 8.26 -8.68 17.43
C SER A 135 9.59 -8.05 17.00
N HIS A 136 10.09 -8.35 15.80
CA HIS A 136 11.44 -7.96 15.37
C HIS A 136 11.47 -6.77 14.41
N ILE A 137 10.35 -6.44 13.77
CA ILE A 137 10.30 -5.35 12.78
C ILE A 137 9.45 -4.19 13.29
N LYS A 138 8.19 -4.46 13.64
CA LYS A 138 7.26 -3.41 14.08
C LYS A 138 7.35 -3.11 15.57
N PHE A 139 7.93 -4.01 16.36
CA PHE A 139 8.00 -3.92 17.83
C PHE A 139 6.62 -3.66 18.48
N GLU A 140 5.55 -4.11 17.84
CA GLU A 140 4.18 -3.91 18.32
C GLU A 140 3.78 -5.07 19.23
N LYS A 141 3.38 -4.76 20.47
CA LYS A 141 2.93 -5.74 21.48
C LYS A 141 1.53 -6.30 21.22
N THR A 142 0.80 -5.75 20.25
CA THR A 142 -0.59 -6.09 19.95
C THR A 142 -0.68 -6.85 18.63
N PHE A 143 -1.67 -7.72 18.48
CA PHE A 143 -1.92 -8.49 17.25
C PHE A 143 -2.18 -7.56 16.04
N ALA A 144 -1.13 -7.13 15.36
CA ALA A 144 -1.23 -6.45 14.08
C ALA A 144 -1.65 -7.47 13.00
N LEU A 145 -2.64 -7.10 12.19
CA LEU A 145 -3.09 -7.88 11.04
C LEU A 145 -2.26 -7.49 9.81
N TRP A 146 -1.81 -8.51 9.09
CA TRP A 146 -1.11 -8.39 7.82
C TRP A 146 -2.06 -8.75 6.69
N CYS A 147 -1.90 -8.12 5.53
CA CYS A 147 -2.70 -8.40 4.35
C CYS A 147 -1.88 -9.13 3.31
N ILE A 148 -2.53 -10.01 2.54
CA ILE A 148 -1.92 -10.70 1.42
C ILE A 148 -2.07 -9.81 0.18
N ILE A 149 -0.98 -9.65 -0.57
CA ILE A 149 -0.99 -9.00 -1.87
C ILE A 149 -0.95 -10.13 -2.91
N TYR A 150 -2.01 -10.26 -3.70
CA TYR A 150 -2.02 -11.09 -4.92
C TYR A 150 -1.89 -10.18 -6.14
N PRO A 151 -1.24 -10.65 -7.23
CA PRO A 151 -1.22 -9.94 -8.51
C PRO A 151 -2.62 -9.83 -9.13
#